data_AF-W7TIL2-F1
#
_entry.id   AF-W7TIL2-F1
#
_cell.length_a   1.000
_cell.length_b   1.000
_cell.length_c   1.000
_cell.angle_alpha   90.00
_cell.angle_beta   90.00
_cell.angle_gamma   90.00
#
_symmetry.space_group_name_H-M   'P 1'
#
loop_
_entity.id
_entity.type
_entity.pdbx_description
1 polymer ?
#
loop_
_entity_poly.entity_id
_entity_poly.type
_entity_poly.pdbx_seq_one_letter_code
_entity_poly.pdbx_strand_id
1 'polypeptide(L)'
;MQSLRIASVAGLLLSMACAPVSAEVPGGALRGGNSTTRSLAPQCLYKDTLEWTSSPNGAVLLNGNAFHIKGISWFGIEKGEEMLHGLNKRPMGDILDFVKTKFNVIRVPFSVKFALSDPLTKRPDRYIVGFGLEDKTSFEILDIFVAECGKRGIFIMLDQHDIVGEKAELWYEVRRAGEGRGKTFSIEGNRDNLG
;
A
#
# COMPACT_ATOMS: atom_id res chain seq x y z
N MET A 1 -44.61 9.07 -7.08
CA MET A 1 -44.33 9.15 -5.64
C MET A 1 -42.87 8.75 -5.41
N GLN A 2 -42.12 9.67 -4.79
CA GLN A 2 -40.83 9.55 -4.08
C GLN A 2 -39.62 8.90 -4.78
N SER A 3 -38.76 9.82 -5.25
CA SER A 3 -37.30 9.68 -5.36
C SER A 3 -36.69 9.46 -3.97
N LEU A 4 -35.74 8.53 -3.84
CA LEU A 4 -34.86 8.45 -2.68
C LEU A 4 -33.40 8.32 -3.13
N ARG A 5 -32.69 9.44 -3.03
CA ARG A 5 -31.22 9.50 -3.03
C ARG A 5 -30.76 9.00 -1.66
N ILE A 6 -29.84 8.04 -1.62
CA ILE A 6 -29.15 7.69 -0.37
C ILE A 6 -27.77 8.33 -0.38
N ALA A 7 -27.52 9.03 0.72
CA ALA A 7 -26.48 9.98 0.95
C ALA A 7 -25.07 9.38 0.90
N SER A 8 -24.17 10.17 0.33
CA SER A 8 -22.74 10.12 0.59
C SER A 8 -22.50 10.25 2.10
N VAL A 9 -21.93 9.22 2.72
CA VAL A 9 -21.37 9.32 4.06
C VAL A 9 -19.91 9.72 3.91
N ALA A 10 -19.69 11.02 3.74
CA ALA A 10 -18.43 11.66 3.99
C ALA A 10 -18.18 11.67 5.52
N GLY A 11 -17.71 10.54 6.04
CA GLY A 11 -17.16 10.45 7.38
C GLY A 11 -15.66 10.71 7.33
N LEU A 12 -15.27 11.98 7.43
CA LEU A 12 -13.86 12.38 7.58
C LEU A 12 -13.37 11.95 8.97
N LEU A 13 -12.94 10.69 9.10
CA LEU A 13 -12.06 10.27 10.19
C LEU A 13 -10.67 10.83 9.87
N LEU A 14 -10.38 12.02 10.41
CA LEU A 14 -9.02 12.56 10.44
C LEU A 14 -8.21 11.69 11.41
N SER A 15 -7.68 10.57 10.92
CA SER A 15 -6.73 9.74 11.65
C SER A 15 -5.45 10.54 11.85
N MET A 16 -5.31 11.17 13.02
CA MET A 16 -4.10 11.89 13.41
C MET A 16 -3.07 10.87 13.90
N ALA A 17 -2.15 10.47 13.02
CA ALA A 17 -0.96 9.72 13.44
C ALA A 17 0.22 10.68 13.51
N CYS A 18 0.66 10.97 14.73
CA CYS A 18 1.88 11.72 14.98
C CYS A 18 3.04 10.73 15.00
N ALA A 19 3.73 10.56 13.88
CA ALA A 19 4.88 9.66 13.78
C ALA A 19 6.18 10.44 14.00
N PRO A 20 7.12 9.95 14.82
CA PRO A 20 8.44 10.58 14.94
C PRO A 20 9.22 10.36 13.63
N VAL A 21 9.39 11.42 12.84
CA VAL A 21 10.33 11.44 11.71
C VAL A 21 11.72 11.77 12.28
N SER A 22 12.57 10.74 12.40
CA SER A 22 13.95 10.92 12.83
C SER A 22 14.81 11.27 11.62
N ALA A 23 15.01 12.57 11.39
CA ALA A 23 15.96 13.08 10.42
C ALA A 23 17.35 13.21 11.06
N GLU A 24 18.24 12.25 10.83
CA GLU A 24 19.68 12.50 10.93
C GLU A 24 20.15 12.96 9.55
N VAL A 25 20.49 14.24 9.42
CA VAL A 25 21.15 14.77 8.24
C VAL A 25 22.64 14.39 8.35
N PRO A 26 23.22 13.62 7.41
CA PRO A 26 24.67 13.42 7.38
C PRO A 26 25.33 14.78 7.15
N GLY A 27 26.07 15.27 8.14
CA GLY A 27 26.71 16.57 8.14
C GLY A 27 27.75 16.69 7.02
N GLY A 28 27.38 17.35 5.93
CA GLY A 28 28.32 17.96 5.00
C GLY A 28 28.79 19.29 5.59
N ALA A 29 30.05 19.35 6.00
CA ALA A 29 30.68 20.55 6.52
C ALA A 29 30.70 21.66 5.46
N LEU A 30 29.77 22.60 5.53
CA LEU A 30 29.90 23.92 4.91
C LEU A 30 29.81 25.02 5.98
N ARG A 31 30.71 25.97 5.77
CA ARG A 31 31.25 26.94 6.71
C ARG A 31 30.25 28.07 7.01
N GLY A 32 30.04 28.37 8.28
CA GLY A 32 29.59 29.67 8.78
C GLY A 32 28.13 30.05 8.51
N GLY A 33 27.24 29.66 9.43
CA GLY A 33 25.88 30.18 9.56
C GLY A 33 25.21 29.53 10.77
N ASN A 34 24.52 30.30 11.60
CA ASN A 34 23.83 29.83 12.81
C ASN A 34 23.08 28.52 12.56
N SER A 35 23.61 27.41 13.09
CA SER A 35 22.97 26.11 13.02
C SER A 35 21.81 26.10 14.01
N THR A 36 20.67 26.63 13.57
CA THR A 36 19.39 26.27 14.17
C THR A 36 19.17 24.80 13.83
N THR A 37 19.63 23.91 14.71
CA THR A 37 19.11 22.55 14.81
C THR A 37 17.61 22.66 15.00
N ARG A 38 16.86 22.59 13.89
CA ARG A 38 15.40 22.56 13.90
C ARG A 38 15.02 21.21 14.52
N SER A 39 14.81 21.20 15.83
CA SER A 39 14.13 20.09 16.50
C SER A 39 12.79 19.92 15.79
N LEU A 40 12.68 18.88 14.98
CA LEU A 40 11.45 18.57 14.27
C LEU A 40 10.48 18.05 15.31
N ALA A 41 9.56 18.93 15.73
CA ALA A 41 8.37 18.51 16.47
C ALA A 41 7.73 17.33 15.71
N PRO A 42 7.16 16.34 16.42
CA PRO A 42 6.53 15.20 15.78
C PRO A 42 5.46 15.74 14.81
N GLN A 43 5.59 15.41 13.53
CA GLN A 43 4.68 15.88 12.51
C GLN A 43 3.43 15.00 12.55
N CYS A 44 2.28 15.64 12.73
CA CYS A 44 1.00 15.00 12.48
C CYS A 44 0.88 14.81 10.97
N LEU A 45 0.80 13.55 10.54
CA LEU A 45 0.64 13.20 9.14
C LEU A 45 -0.85 13.12 8.84
N TYR A 46 -1.34 14.04 8.02
CA TYR A 46 -2.69 13.99 7.49
C TYR A 46 -2.61 13.56 6.04
N LYS A 47 -3.44 12.59 5.66
CA LYS A 47 -3.45 12.03 4.29
C LYS A 47 -3.55 13.09 3.18
N ASP A 48 -4.26 14.20 3.46
CA ASP A 48 -4.53 15.27 2.49
C ASP A 48 -3.42 16.32 2.42
N THR A 49 -2.41 16.22 3.30
CA THR A 49 -1.29 17.17 3.40
C THR A 49 0.06 16.46 3.26
N LEU A 50 0.10 15.31 2.58
CA LEU A 50 1.34 14.58 2.33
C LEU A 50 1.96 15.09 1.02
N GLU A 51 3.11 15.74 1.14
CA GLU A 51 3.93 16.20 0.02
C GLU A 51 5.21 15.36 -0.04
N TRP A 52 5.36 14.58 -1.11
CA TRP A 52 6.55 13.79 -1.38
C TRP A 52 7.42 14.49 -2.40
N THR A 53 8.67 14.76 -2.03
CA THR A 53 9.67 15.35 -2.95
C THR A 53 10.99 14.60 -2.85
N SER A 54 11.85 14.79 -3.84
CA SER A 54 13.25 14.36 -3.77
C SER A 54 14.15 15.58 -3.70
N SER A 55 15.22 15.45 -2.95
CA SER A 55 16.29 16.45 -2.91
C SER A 55 17.31 16.21 -4.04
N PRO A 56 18.07 17.24 -4.45
CA PRO A 56 19.12 17.09 -5.47
C PRO A 56 20.20 16.05 -5.13
N ASN A 57 20.39 15.74 -3.84
CA ASN A 57 21.31 14.71 -3.35
C ASN A 57 20.63 13.34 -3.13
N GLY A 58 19.40 13.16 -3.61
CA GLY A 58 18.72 11.85 -3.65
C GLY A 58 18.00 11.43 -2.37
N ALA A 59 17.91 12.28 -1.35
CA ALA A 59 17.09 11.99 -0.18
C ALA A 59 15.59 12.14 -0.51
N VAL A 60 14.77 11.23 0.00
CA VAL A 60 13.31 11.32 -0.03
C VAL A 60 12.86 12.26 1.06
N LEU A 61 11.99 13.22 0.71
CA LEU A 61 11.45 14.20 1.62
C LEU A 61 9.93 14.01 1.76
N LEU A 62 9.44 14.09 2.99
CA LEU A 62 8.02 14.16 3.32
C LEU A 62 7.76 15.50 4.01
N ASN A 63 6.92 16.34 3.42
CA ASN A 63 6.61 17.69 3.91
C ASN A 63 7.87 18.53 4.17
N GLY A 64 8.85 18.41 3.27
CA GLY A 64 10.15 19.09 3.35
C GLY A 64 11.16 18.48 4.32
N ASN A 65 10.85 17.39 5.03
CA ASN A 65 11.77 16.73 5.95
C ASN A 65 12.31 15.43 5.38
N ALA A 66 13.57 15.12 5.66
CA ALA A 66 14.16 13.83 5.29
C ALA A 66 13.33 12.67 5.86
N PHE A 67 12.85 11.81 4.98
CA PHE A 67 12.07 10.63 5.30
C PHE A 67 12.90 9.38 5.06
N HIS A 68 13.22 8.66 6.13
CA HIS A 68 13.94 7.40 6.06
C HIS A 68 12.98 6.22 6.05
N ILE A 69 13.02 5.44 4.97
CA ILE A 69 12.22 4.22 4.82
C ILE A 69 12.85 3.11 5.66
N LYS A 70 12.19 2.74 6.76
CA LYS A 70 12.48 1.55 7.56
C LYS A 70 11.37 0.55 7.32
N GLY A 71 11.51 -0.21 6.24
CA GLY A 71 10.47 -1.07 5.70
C GLY A 71 10.57 -2.53 6.13
N ILE A 72 9.41 -3.20 6.19
CA ILE A 72 9.29 -4.66 6.10
C ILE A 72 8.47 -5.04 4.87
N SER A 73 8.56 -6.29 4.42
CA SER A 73 7.61 -6.85 3.43
C SER A 73 6.58 -7.73 4.13
N TRP A 74 5.31 -7.55 3.81
CA TRP A 74 4.23 -8.43 4.26
C TRP A 74 3.51 -9.00 3.04
N PHE A 75 3.79 -10.27 2.77
CA PHE A 75 3.34 -10.99 1.58
C PHE A 75 2.08 -11.83 1.86
N GLY A 76 1.45 -12.28 0.77
CA GLY A 76 0.34 -13.23 0.76
C GLY A 76 -0.65 -13.00 -0.38
N ILE A 77 -0.91 -11.73 -0.70
CA ILE A 77 -1.89 -11.31 -1.71
C ILE A 77 -1.41 -11.63 -3.13
N GLU A 78 -0.09 -11.67 -3.35
CA GLU A 78 0.49 -12.05 -4.63
C GLU A 78 0.28 -13.53 -4.96
N LYS A 79 0.07 -14.35 -3.93
CA LYS A 79 -0.19 -15.79 -4.03
C LYS A 79 -1.68 -16.08 -3.87
N GLY A 80 -2.10 -17.29 -4.20
CA GLY A 80 -3.51 -17.70 -4.17
C GLY A 80 -4.21 -17.67 -2.80
N GLU A 81 -3.57 -17.17 -1.73
CA GLU A 81 -4.18 -17.04 -0.40
C GLU A 81 -5.11 -15.83 -0.26
N GLU A 82 -5.09 -14.91 -1.23
CA GLU A 82 -6.03 -13.78 -1.35
C GLU A 82 -6.07 -12.83 -0.13
N MET A 83 -5.11 -12.92 0.79
CA MET A 83 -4.95 -12.05 1.95
C MET A 83 -3.49 -12.02 2.44
N LEU A 84 -3.16 -11.09 3.33
CA LEU A 84 -1.86 -11.07 4.00
C LEU A 84 -1.68 -12.31 4.90
N HIS A 85 -0.53 -12.98 4.81
CA HIS A 85 -0.26 -14.18 5.60
C HIS A 85 -0.26 -13.89 7.10
N GLY A 86 -0.68 -14.88 7.90
CA GLY A 86 -0.67 -14.81 9.36
C GLY A 86 -1.94 -14.24 9.98
N LEU A 87 -2.87 -13.70 9.19
CA LEU A 87 -4.20 -13.27 9.66
C LEU A 87 -5.11 -14.41 10.11
N ASN A 88 -4.67 -15.66 9.93
CA ASN A 88 -5.26 -16.86 10.51
C ASN A 88 -4.77 -17.18 11.93
N LYS A 89 -3.66 -16.56 12.37
CA LYS A 89 -3.00 -16.85 13.66
C LYS A 89 -2.94 -15.66 14.60
N ARG A 90 -2.91 -14.43 14.08
CA ARG A 90 -2.78 -13.23 14.90
C ARG A 90 -3.67 -12.09 14.38
N PRO A 91 -4.30 -11.31 15.28
CA PRO A 91 -5.01 -10.11 14.88
C PRO A 91 -4.10 -9.14 14.12
N MET A 92 -4.63 -8.50 13.08
CA MET A 92 -3.90 -7.51 12.29
C MET A 92 -3.35 -6.36 13.16
N GLY A 93 -4.16 -5.88 14.10
CA GLY A 93 -3.78 -4.81 15.03
C GLY A 93 -2.49 -5.14 15.80
N ASP A 94 -2.39 -6.34 16.37
CA ASP A 94 -1.21 -6.78 17.12
C ASP A 94 0.06 -6.81 16.26
N ILE A 95 -0.06 -7.27 15.01
CA ILE A 95 1.07 -7.28 14.07
C ILE A 95 1.51 -5.84 13.80
N LEU A 96 0.57 -4.95 13.49
CA LEU A 96 0.88 -3.55 13.19
C LEU A 96 1.40 -2.79 14.41
N ASP A 97 0.92 -3.12 15.61
CA ASP A 97 1.41 -2.56 16.87
C ASP A 97 2.83 -3.03 17.20
N PHE A 98 3.22 -4.22 16.76
CA PHE A 98 4.61 -4.64 16.79
C PHE A 98 5.44 -3.89 15.74
N VAL A 99 4.96 -3.82 14.49
CA VAL A 99 5.67 -3.17 13.37
C VAL A 99 6.03 -1.73 13.69
N LYS A 100 5.07 -0.94 14.21
CA LYS A 100 5.30 0.48 14.54
C LYS A 100 6.42 0.74 15.56
N THR A 101 6.82 -0.28 16.34
CA THR A 101 7.89 -0.12 17.33
C THR A 101 9.28 0.04 16.69
N LYS A 102 9.46 -0.43 15.45
CA LYS A 102 10.77 -0.48 14.77
C LYS A 102 10.73 -0.04 13.31
N PHE A 103 9.58 -0.07 12.66
CA PHE A 103 9.39 0.15 11.22
C PHE A 103 8.29 1.17 10.97
N ASN A 104 8.36 1.84 9.82
CA ASN A 104 7.41 2.89 9.42
C ASN A 104 6.81 2.69 8.02
N VAL A 105 7.26 1.66 7.29
CA VAL A 105 6.74 1.33 5.96
C VAL A 105 6.48 -0.17 5.87
N ILE A 106 5.38 -0.57 5.23
CA ILE A 106 5.11 -1.95 4.84
C ILE A 106 5.04 -2.01 3.31
N ARG A 107 5.92 -2.81 2.71
CA ARG A 107 5.82 -3.22 1.31
C ARG A 107 4.78 -4.35 1.21
N VAL A 108 3.82 -4.18 0.31
CA VAL A 108 2.75 -5.15 0.07
C VAL A 108 2.85 -5.67 -1.37
N PRO A 109 3.45 -6.85 -1.55
CA PRO A 109 3.43 -7.57 -2.82
C PRO A 109 2.00 -7.93 -3.25
N PHE A 110 1.67 -7.72 -4.52
CA PHE A 110 0.42 -8.17 -5.13
C PHE A 110 0.64 -8.60 -6.59
N SER A 111 -0.27 -9.41 -7.12
CA SER A 111 -0.27 -9.80 -8.53
C SER A 111 -1.24 -8.95 -9.36
N VAL A 112 -0.93 -8.71 -10.64
CA VAL A 112 -1.86 -8.03 -11.57
C VAL A 112 -3.19 -8.79 -11.67
N LYS A 113 -3.15 -10.12 -11.68
CA LYS A 113 -4.35 -10.98 -11.63
C LYS A 113 -5.22 -10.70 -10.40
N PHE A 114 -4.63 -10.48 -9.23
CA PHE A 114 -5.37 -10.08 -8.05
C PHE A 114 -5.98 -8.68 -8.23
N ALA A 115 -5.17 -7.70 -8.68
CA ALA A 115 -5.62 -6.32 -8.86
C ALA A 115 -6.77 -6.18 -9.89
N LEU A 116 -6.82 -7.05 -10.89
CA LEU A 116 -7.88 -7.09 -11.92
C LEU A 116 -9.07 -8.01 -11.56
N SER A 117 -9.04 -8.67 -10.40
CA SER A 117 -10.16 -9.50 -9.96
C SER A 117 -11.35 -8.66 -9.48
N ASP A 118 -12.54 -9.25 -9.45
CA ASP A 118 -13.74 -8.56 -9.00
C ASP A 118 -13.69 -8.31 -7.48
N PRO A 119 -13.67 -7.04 -7.04
CA PRO A 119 -13.50 -6.70 -5.62
C PRO A 119 -14.67 -7.10 -4.73
N LEU A 120 -15.84 -7.41 -5.32
CA LEU A 120 -17.04 -7.81 -4.58
C LEU A 120 -17.07 -9.32 -4.28
N THR A 121 -16.33 -10.12 -5.05
CA THR A 121 -16.39 -11.58 -4.99
C THR A 121 -15.08 -12.24 -4.56
N LYS A 122 -13.92 -11.61 -4.79
CA LYS A 122 -12.60 -12.13 -4.40
C LYS A 122 -12.47 -12.22 -2.87
N ARG A 123 -12.21 -13.42 -2.32
CA ARG A 123 -12.30 -13.71 -0.88
C ARG A 123 -11.28 -14.78 -0.48
N PRO A 124 -10.55 -14.59 0.64
CA PRO A 124 -9.76 -15.69 1.20
C PRO A 124 -10.69 -16.83 1.63
N ASP A 125 -10.12 -18.02 1.82
CA ASP A 125 -10.85 -19.14 2.41
C ASP A 125 -11.34 -18.76 3.82
N ARG A 126 -12.67 -18.73 3.99
CA ARG A 126 -13.37 -18.41 5.23
C ARG A 126 -12.89 -19.23 6.42
N TYR A 127 -12.48 -20.48 6.21
CA TYR A 127 -12.04 -21.37 7.30
C TYR A 127 -10.57 -21.16 7.68
N ILE A 128 -9.84 -20.38 6.88
CA ILE A 128 -8.44 -20.03 7.13
C ILE A 128 -8.36 -18.64 7.76
N VAL A 129 -9.09 -17.66 7.24
CA VAL A 129 -9.08 -16.30 7.80
C VAL A 129 -9.75 -16.27 9.18
N GLY A 130 -9.27 -15.42 10.08
CA GLY A 130 -9.79 -15.30 11.45
C GLY A 130 -9.99 -13.86 11.90
N PHE A 131 -10.39 -13.69 13.16
CA PHE A 131 -10.47 -12.40 13.87
C PHE A 131 -11.47 -11.39 13.29
N GLY A 132 -12.63 -11.84 12.82
CA GLY A 132 -13.70 -10.97 12.31
C GLY A 132 -13.53 -10.57 10.85
N LEU A 133 -12.63 -11.25 10.13
CA LEU A 133 -12.36 -11.05 8.70
C LEU A 133 -13.01 -12.16 7.83
N GLU A 134 -13.69 -13.14 8.43
CA GLU A 134 -14.25 -14.34 7.81
C GLU A 134 -15.29 -14.05 6.71
N ASP A 135 -16.00 -12.93 6.84
CA ASP A 135 -17.06 -12.51 5.92
C ASP A 135 -16.62 -11.39 4.96
N LYS A 136 -15.32 -11.09 4.90
CA LYS A 136 -14.80 -9.96 4.11
C LYS A 136 -14.19 -10.38 2.78
N THR A 137 -14.30 -9.51 1.78
CA THR A 137 -13.53 -9.65 0.54
C THR A 137 -12.06 -9.33 0.80
N SER A 138 -11.19 -9.84 -0.07
CA SER A 138 -9.77 -9.53 -0.03
C SER A 138 -9.50 -8.02 -0.10
N PHE A 139 -10.32 -7.29 -0.86
CA PHE A 139 -10.25 -5.85 -0.98
C PHE A 139 -10.74 -5.13 0.27
N GLU A 140 -11.82 -5.60 0.91
CA GLU A 140 -12.25 -5.08 2.21
C GLU A 140 -11.20 -5.31 3.31
N ILE A 141 -10.51 -6.46 3.28
CA ILE A 141 -9.38 -6.74 4.19
C ILE A 141 -8.22 -5.76 3.90
N LEU A 142 -7.93 -5.46 2.63
CA LEU A 142 -6.90 -4.49 2.26
C LEU A 142 -7.27 -3.07 2.70
N ASP A 143 -8.54 -2.67 2.58
CA ASP A 143 -9.05 -1.37 3.06
C ASP A 143 -8.90 -1.24 4.58
N ILE A 144 -9.23 -2.30 5.32
CA ILE A 144 -9.02 -2.37 6.77
C ILE A 144 -7.54 -2.25 7.10
N PHE A 145 -6.68 -2.97 6.38
CA PHE A 145 -5.23 -2.87 6.54
C PHE A 145 -4.70 -1.46 6.30
N VAL A 146 -5.16 -0.77 5.25
CA VAL A 146 -4.79 0.61 4.95
C VAL A 146 -5.24 1.55 6.08
N ALA A 147 -6.46 1.39 6.57
CA ALA A 147 -6.97 2.18 7.68
C ALA A 147 -6.20 1.93 8.99
N GLU A 148 -5.88 0.68 9.32
CA GLU A 148 -5.13 0.31 10.52
C GLU A 148 -3.67 0.78 10.48
N CYS A 149 -3.04 0.79 9.30
CA CYS A 149 -1.74 1.41 9.07
C CYS A 149 -1.81 2.92 9.27
N GLY A 150 -2.83 3.58 8.72
CA GLY A 150 -3.07 5.01 8.87
C GLY A 150 -3.21 5.45 10.33
N LYS A 151 -3.91 4.67 11.16
CA LYS A 151 -4.01 4.90 12.63
C LYS A 151 -2.66 4.88 13.35
N ARG A 152 -1.66 4.20 12.77
CA ARG A 152 -0.34 3.99 13.36
C ARG A 152 0.76 4.81 12.67
N GLY A 153 0.43 5.60 11.64
CA GLY A 153 1.41 6.35 10.86
C GLY A 153 2.36 5.46 10.06
N ILE A 154 1.91 4.25 9.71
CA ILE A 154 2.66 3.31 8.88
C ILE A 154 2.30 3.59 7.41
N PHE A 155 3.31 3.82 6.59
CA PHE A 155 3.14 3.97 5.15
C PHE A 155 3.07 2.62 4.45
N ILE A 156 2.40 2.59 3.31
CA ILE A 156 2.24 1.38 2.49
C ILE A 156 2.90 1.61 1.14
N MET A 157 3.76 0.69 0.73
CA MET A 157 4.34 0.63 -0.60
C MET A 157 3.73 -0.55 -1.35
N LEU A 158 2.82 -0.27 -2.28
CA LEU A 158 2.26 -1.30 -3.15
C LEU A 158 3.32 -1.76 -4.16
N ASP A 159 3.50 -3.07 -4.24
CA ASP A 159 4.54 -3.71 -5.05
C ASP A 159 3.88 -4.66 -6.05
N GLN A 160 3.86 -4.29 -7.32
CA GLN A 160 3.47 -5.20 -8.39
C GLN A 160 4.54 -6.29 -8.49
N HIS A 161 4.31 -7.39 -7.78
CA HIS A 161 5.26 -8.46 -7.59
C HIS A 161 5.23 -9.48 -8.72
N ASP A 162 4.05 -9.61 -9.33
CA ASP A 162 3.72 -10.70 -10.23
C ASP A 162 2.61 -10.30 -11.21
N ILE A 163 2.47 -11.02 -12.32
CA ILE A 163 1.40 -10.83 -13.29
C ILE A 163 0.27 -11.83 -13.01
N VAL A 164 0.57 -13.13 -12.92
CA VAL A 164 -0.42 -14.22 -12.84
C VAL A 164 -0.44 -14.99 -11.51
N GLY A 165 0.44 -14.63 -10.57
CA GLY A 165 0.72 -15.34 -9.33
C GLY A 165 1.90 -16.32 -9.43
N GLU A 166 2.71 -16.21 -10.50
CA GLU A 166 3.93 -16.98 -10.74
C GLU A 166 5.05 -16.08 -11.28
N LYS A 167 6.26 -16.25 -10.75
CA LYS A 167 7.37 -15.32 -11.01
C LYS A 167 7.65 -15.19 -12.51
N ALA A 168 7.35 -14.02 -13.05
CA ALA A 168 7.74 -13.64 -14.40
C ALA A 168 9.16 -13.04 -14.42
N GLU A 169 9.91 -13.30 -15.49
CA GLU A 169 11.23 -12.66 -15.70
C GLU A 169 11.09 -11.20 -16.15
N LEU A 170 9.98 -10.86 -16.79
CA LEU A 170 9.69 -9.55 -17.36
C LEU A 170 8.36 -9.00 -16.85
N TRP A 171 8.15 -7.70 -17.02
CA TRP A 171 6.95 -6.99 -16.60
C TRP A 171 5.73 -7.19 -17.53
N TYR A 172 5.88 -8.03 -18.56
CA TYR A 172 4.82 -8.42 -19.48
C TYR A 172 4.93 -9.91 -19.83
N GLU A 173 3.82 -10.51 -20.24
CA GLU A 173 3.78 -11.86 -20.80
C GLU A 173 3.39 -11.81 -22.28
N VAL A 174 4.06 -12.60 -23.11
CA VAL A 174 3.68 -12.76 -24.51
C VAL A 174 2.50 -13.72 -24.56
N ARG A 175 1.33 -13.20 -24.95
CA ARG A 175 0.14 -14.02 -25.22
C ARG A 175 0.39 -14.88 -26.45
N ARG A 176 0.71 -16.16 -26.26
CA ARG A 176 0.82 -17.12 -27.38
C ARG A 176 -0.58 -17.49 -27.86
N ALA A 177 -0.84 -17.29 -29.14
CA ALA A 177 -2.10 -17.70 -29.74
C ALA A 177 -2.20 -19.24 -29.70
N GLY A 178 -3.24 -19.75 -29.04
CA GLY A 178 -3.53 -21.19 -28.97
C GLY A 178 -3.57 -21.79 -27.56
N GLU A 179 -3.08 -21.08 -26.54
CA GLU A 179 -3.14 -21.56 -25.16
C GLU A 179 -4.45 -21.14 -24.50
N GLY A 180 -5.46 -21.99 -24.65
CA GLY A 180 -6.80 -21.77 -24.10
C GLY A 180 -6.78 -21.75 -22.57
N ARG A 181 -6.93 -20.58 -21.98
CA ARG A 181 -7.46 -20.43 -20.62
C ARG A 181 -8.57 -19.39 -20.65
N GLY A 182 -9.74 -19.79 -20.14
CA GLY A 182 -11.02 -19.15 -20.37
C GLY A 182 -11.05 -17.66 -20.01
N LYS A 183 -11.75 -16.91 -20.88
CA LYS A 183 -12.25 -15.54 -20.71
C LYS A 183 -11.33 -14.59 -19.94
N THR A 184 -10.39 -13.96 -20.66
CA THR A 184 -9.85 -12.67 -20.24
C THR A 184 -9.74 -11.71 -21.42
N PHE A 185 -10.24 -10.51 -21.17
CA PHE A 185 -10.38 -9.34 -22.02
C PHE A 185 -9.16 -9.05 -22.91
N SER A 186 -9.40 -8.82 -24.20
CA SER A 186 -8.43 -8.21 -25.11
C SER A 186 -8.54 -6.69 -25.01
N ILE A 187 -7.44 -6.00 -24.72
CA ILE A 187 -7.31 -4.59 -25.06
C ILE A 187 -6.85 -4.56 -26.52
N GLU A 188 -7.80 -4.47 -27.45
CA GLU A 188 -7.48 -4.27 -28.86
C GLU A 188 -6.98 -2.83 -29.05
N GLY A 189 -5.66 -2.67 -29.06
CA GLY A 189 -5.04 -1.49 -29.64
C GLY A 189 -5.20 -1.55 -31.14
N ASN A 190 -6.08 -0.70 -31.69
CA ASN A 190 -6.24 -0.51 -33.12
C ASN A 190 -4.88 -0.14 -33.74
N ARG A 191 -4.31 -1.03 -34.57
CA ARG A 191 -3.07 -0.79 -35.31
C ARG A 191 -3.31 -0.21 -36.71
N ASP A 192 -4.54 0.19 -37.01
CA ASP A 192 -4.88 0.78 -38.30
C ASP A 192 -4.77 2.30 -38.20
N ASN A 193 -3.53 2.83 -38.08
CA ASN A 193 -3.19 4.24 -38.41
C ASN A 193 -1.69 4.54 -38.25
N LEU A 194 -0.81 3.74 -38.87
CA LEU A 194 0.56 4.16 -39.12
C LEU A 194 0.97 3.77 -40.55
N GLY A 195 0.96 4.76 -41.44
CA GLY A 195 1.73 4.79 -42.69
C GLY A 195 1.07 4.13 -43.88
#